data_AF-A0A7S3YHZ2-F1
#
_entry.id   AF-A0A7S3YHZ2-F1
#
_cell.length_a   1.000
_cell.length_b   1.000
_cell.length_c   1.000
_cell.angle_alpha   90.00
_cell.angle_beta   90.00
_cell.angle_gamma   90.00
#
_symmetry.space_group_name_H-M   'P 1'
#
loop_
_entity.id
_entity.type
_entity.pdbx_description
1 polymer ?
#
loop_
_entity_poly.entity_id
_entity_poly.type
_entity_poly.pdbx_seq_one_letter_code
_entity_poly.pdbx_strand_id
1 'polypeptide(L)'
;MRYRKINNWGQFDDGKEVQSSDPGFLEDQRSRVRAELVSSEEIYAKKLQTFYKHYAYPLSQEKHDHAVMKHQDKWDRYFKELENIKDFHRDVMVTNLQAAQPSQEDGDYEDIGERFMNVASYLTEMYVPYLRKFSEIRDSIKNERRKSKYQQFFDDASRQCGGLQIEDFLIMPVQRIPRYKMLLSELIKYTPDDHEEKKSLQEAHEMILKILADVNSRAN
;
A
#
# COMPACT_ATOMS: atom_id res chain seq x y z
N MET A 1 -16.13 -21.70 -15.50
CA MET A 1 -15.28 -20.51 -15.29
C MET A 1 -14.67 -20.59 -13.91
N ARG A 2 -13.38 -20.95 -13.80
CA ARG A 2 -12.69 -21.20 -12.53
C ARG A 2 -11.93 -19.95 -12.10
N TYR A 3 -12.34 -19.34 -10.98
CA TYR A 3 -11.60 -18.30 -10.28
C TYR A 3 -10.25 -18.85 -9.81
N ARG A 4 -9.14 -18.27 -10.27
CA ARG A 4 -7.79 -18.54 -9.75
C ARG A 4 -7.68 -17.88 -8.37
N LYS A 5 -7.63 -18.71 -7.33
CA LYS A 5 -7.24 -18.31 -5.97
C LYS A 5 -5.85 -17.68 -6.02
N ILE A 6 -5.74 -16.41 -5.66
CA ILE A 6 -4.46 -15.71 -5.48
C ILE A 6 -4.09 -15.79 -4.00
N ASN A 7 -3.63 -16.97 -3.57
CA ASN A 7 -3.02 -17.16 -2.26
C ASN A 7 -1.63 -17.75 -2.48
N ASN A 8 -0.59 -16.91 -2.45
CA ASN A 8 0.75 -17.25 -1.97
C ASN A 8 1.61 -15.98 -1.85
N TRP A 9 1.42 -15.22 -0.77
CA TRP A 9 2.39 -14.23 -0.34
C TRP A 9 3.26 -14.91 0.72
N GLY A 10 4.37 -15.49 0.26
CA GLY A 10 5.24 -16.28 1.11
C GLY A 10 6.15 -17.20 0.31
N GLN A 11 7.07 -16.62 -0.45
CA GLN A 11 8.42 -17.15 -0.67
C GLN A 11 9.27 -16.08 -1.36
N PHE A 12 10.39 -15.80 -0.74
CA PHE A 12 11.34 -14.72 -0.99
C PHE A 12 12.37 -15.17 -2.04
N ASP A 13 12.75 -14.28 -2.95
CA ASP A 13 13.88 -14.51 -3.88
C ASP A 13 14.65 -13.19 -4.03
N ASP A 14 15.52 -12.91 -3.05
CA ASP A 14 16.59 -11.91 -3.17
C ASP A 14 17.75 -12.59 -3.93
N GLY A 15 17.84 -12.39 -5.25
CA GLY A 15 19.09 -12.64 -5.97
C GLY A 15 19.02 -13.44 -7.27
N LYS A 16 18.43 -12.87 -8.33
CA LYS A 16 18.81 -13.25 -9.70
C LYS A 16 19.51 -12.08 -10.38
N GLU A 17 20.82 -12.22 -10.61
CA GLU A 17 21.61 -11.34 -11.48
C GLU A 17 20.93 -11.23 -12.86
N VAL A 18 20.97 -10.04 -13.46
CA VAL A 18 20.47 -9.83 -14.82
C VAL A 18 21.37 -10.65 -15.77
N GLN A 19 20.85 -11.73 -16.33
CA GLN A 19 21.62 -12.59 -17.25
C GLN A 19 21.74 -12.05 -18.67
N SER A 20 21.11 -10.91 -19.00
CA SER A 20 21.11 -10.32 -20.34
C SER A 20 21.43 -8.83 -20.30
N SER A 21 22.51 -8.43 -20.98
CA SER A 21 22.86 -7.03 -21.23
C SER A 21 22.22 -6.47 -22.50
N ASP A 22 21.25 -7.18 -23.09
CA ASP A 22 20.49 -6.72 -24.25
C ASP A 22 19.62 -5.51 -23.87
N PRO A 23 19.83 -4.33 -24.49
CA PRO A 23 19.05 -3.12 -24.21
C PRO A 23 17.54 -3.33 -24.38
N GLY A 24 17.11 -4.13 -25.36
CA GLY A 24 15.69 -4.41 -25.58
C GLY A 24 15.07 -5.17 -24.40
N PHE A 25 15.76 -6.19 -23.90
CA PHE A 25 15.32 -6.93 -22.72
C PHE A 25 15.25 -6.06 -21.46
N LEU A 26 16.25 -5.20 -21.23
CA LEU A 26 16.27 -4.31 -20.07
C LEU A 26 15.09 -3.34 -20.08
N GLU A 27 14.79 -2.74 -21.24
CA GLU A 27 13.65 -1.82 -21.37
C GLU A 27 12.31 -2.55 -21.20
N ASP A 28 12.17 -3.77 -21.74
CA ASP A 28 10.97 -4.60 -21.51
C ASP A 28 10.75 -4.90 -20.02
N GLN A 29 11.82 -5.25 -19.28
CA GLN A 29 11.73 -5.50 -17.84
C GLN A 29 11.41 -4.21 -17.08
N ARG A 30 12.06 -3.10 -17.41
CA ARG A 30 11.81 -1.80 -16.81
C ARG A 30 10.36 -1.37 -17.00
N SER A 31 9.85 -1.43 -18.23
CA SER A 31 8.45 -1.16 -18.57
C SER A 31 7.48 -2.06 -17.79
N ARG A 32 7.79 -3.35 -17.63
CA ARG A 32 6.99 -4.27 -16.82
C ARG A 32 6.92 -3.85 -15.35
N VAL A 33 8.05 -3.47 -14.76
CA VAL A 33 8.09 -3.04 -13.34
C VAL A 33 7.34 -1.71 -13.16
N ARG A 34 7.45 -0.77 -14.11
CA ARG A 34 6.65 0.48 -14.10
C ARG A 34 5.15 0.18 -14.11
N ALA A 35 4.70 -0.69 -15.01
CA ALA A 35 3.29 -1.08 -15.10
C ALA A 35 2.81 -1.81 -13.83
N GLU A 36 3.66 -2.66 -13.24
CA GLU A 36 3.37 -3.32 -11.97
C GLU A 36 3.24 -2.34 -10.81
N LEU A 37 4.09 -1.33 -10.76
CA LEU A 37 4.04 -0.29 -9.73
C LEU A 37 2.69 0.46 -9.75
N VAL A 38 2.23 0.89 -10.93
CA VAL A 38 0.93 1.56 -11.11
C VAL A 38 -0.23 0.62 -10.79
N SER A 39 -0.28 -0.55 -11.45
CA SER A 39 -1.41 -1.48 -11.27
C SER A 39 -1.54 -1.97 -9.84
N SER A 40 -0.41 -2.24 -9.16
CA SER A 40 -0.43 -2.63 -7.75
C SER A 40 -0.87 -1.48 -6.84
N GLU A 41 -0.59 -0.23 -7.20
CA GLU A 41 -1.05 0.96 -6.47
C GLU A 41 -2.57 1.14 -6.59
N GLU A 42 -3.11 1.06 -7.80
CA GLU A 42 -4.56 1.15 -8.03
C GLU A 42 -5.32 0.08 -7.25
N ILE A 43 -4.80 -1.17 -7.28
CA ILE A 43 -5.37 -2.28 -6.52
C ILE A 43 -5.31 -2.00 -5.02
N TYR A 44 -4.19 -1.47 -4.52
CA TYR A 44 -4.02 -1.13 -3.11
C TYR A 44 -4.98 -0.02 -2.67
N ALA A 45 -5.05 1.10 -3.40
CA ALA A 45 -5.95 2.20 -3.12
C ALA A 45 -7.43 1.74 -3.15
N LYS A 46 -7.81 0.91 -4.11
CA LYS A 46 -9.17 0.32 -4.20
C LYS A 46 -9.50 -0.59 -3.03
N LYS A 47 -8.53 -1.37 -2.55
CA LYS A 47 -8.69 -2.23 -1.36
C LYS A 47 -8.90 -1.37 -0.11
N LEU A 48 -8.14 -0.30 0.07
CA LEU A 48 -8.34 0.63 1.19
C LEU A 48 -9.71 1.32 1.14
N GLN A 49 -10.19 1.70 -0.04
CA GLN A 49 -11.55 2.25 -0.20
C GLN A 49 -12.63 1.23 0.17
N THR A 50 -12.45 -0.02 -0.23
CA THR A 50 -13.37 -1.12 0.08
C THR A 50 -13.39 -1.39 1.58
N PHE A 51 -12.22 -1.44 2.22
CA PHE A 51 -12.10 -1.50 3.68
C PHE A 51 -12.85 -0.36 4.36
N TYR A 52 -12.62 0.87 3.91
CA TYR A 52 -13.26 2.03 4.52
C TYR A 52 -14.78 1.95 4.40
N LYS A 53 -15.30 1.62 3.21
CA LYS A 53 -16.73 1.53 2.94
C LYS A 53 -17.45 0.45 3.77
N HIS A 54 -16.83 -0.71 3.94
CA HIS A 54 -17.50 -1.89 4.49
C HIS A 54 -17.13 -2.21 5.94
N TYR A 55 -15.99 -1.71 6.43
CA TYR A 55 -15.57 -1.86 7.82
C TYR A 55 -15.53 -0.52 8.54
N ALA A 56 -14.67 0.42 8.11
CA ALA A 56 -14.38 1.62 8.90
C ALA A 56 -15.59 2.54 9.06
N TYR A 57 -16.27 2.86 7.95
CA TYR A 57 -17.42 3.74 7.93
C TYR A 57 -18.60 3.17 8.74
N PRO A 58 -19.04 1.91 8.56
CA PRO A 58 -20.08 1.34 9.42
C PRO A 58 -19.71 1.30 10.91
N LEU A 59 -18.42 1.13 11.25
CA LEU A 59 -17.96 1.14 12.63
C LEU A 59 -17.88 2.55 13.23
N SER A 60 -17.80 3.61 12.41
CA SER A 60 -17.75 5.01 12.86
C SER A 60 -19.12 5.70 12.89
N GLN A 61 -20.17 5.14 12.29
CA GLN A 61 -21.52 5.74 12.29
C GLN A 61 -22.27 5.55 13.63
N GLU A 62 -22.84 6.63 14.16
CA GLU A 62 -23.65 6.66 15.40
C GLU A 62 -25.00 5.94 15.30
N LYS A 63 -25.55 5.79 14.08
CA LYS A 63 -26.99 5.54 13.85
C LYS A 63 -27.35 4.15 13.34
N HIS A 64 -26.58 3.13 13.70
CA HIS A 64 -27.12 1.78 13.59
C HIS A 64 -27.81 1.41 14.91
N ASP A 65 -28.98 0.77 14.80
CA ASP A 65 -29.70 0.04 15.87
C ASP A 65 -28.82 -0.97 16.64
N HIS A 66 -27.57 -1.13 16.22
CA HIS A 66 -26.51 -1.62 17.06
C HIS A 66 -26.13 -0.57 18.12
N ALA A 67 -26.87 -0.54 19.22
CA ALA A 67 -26.52 0.06 20.52
C ALA A 67 -25.21 -0.48 21.15
N VAL A 68 -24.19 -0.79 20.34
CA VAL A 68 -23.26 -1.89 20.61
C VAL A 68 -21.82 -1.39 20.80
N MET A 69 -21.32 -0.35 20.10
CA MET A 69 -19.95 0.14 20.30
C MET A 69 -19.84 1.28 21.33
N LYS A 70 -19.59 0.94 22.60
CA LYS A 70 -19.30 1.88 23.71
C LYS A 70 -18.01 2.72 23.55
N HIS A 71 -17.31 2.64 22.41
CA HIS A 71 -15.97 3.23 22.21
C HIS A 71 -15.81 3.88 20.83
N GLN A 72 -16.78 4.69 20.41
CA GLN A 72 -16.75 5.35 19.10
C GLN A 72 -15.53 6.28 18.92
N ASP A 73 -15.19 7.08 19.94
CA ASP A 73 -13.99 7.92 19.96
C ASP A 73 -12.69 7.13 19.68
N LYS A 74 -12.67 5.84 20.04
CA LYS A 74 -11.52 4.96 19.83
C LYS A 74 -11.42 4.56 18.36
N TRP A 75 -12.53 4.18 17.73
CA TRP A 75 -12.59 3.77 16.33
C TRP A 75 -12.37 4.94 15.38
N ASP A 76 -12.95 6.09 15.70
CA ASP A 76 -12.78 7.31 14.91
C ASP A 76 -11.31 7.74 14.85
N ARG A 77 -10.59 7.65 15.98
CA ARG A 77 -9.15 7.90 16.00
C ARG A 77 -8.41 6.92 15.10
N TYR A 78 -8.61 5.61 15.28
CA TYR A 78 -7.90 4.58 14.52
C TYR A 78 -8.17 4.63 13.01
N PHE A 79 -9.42 4.87 12.64
CA PHE A 79 -9.81 4.90 11.23
C PHE A 79 -9.45 6.21 10.56
N LYS A 80 -9.32 7.33 11.29
CA LYS A 80 -8.84 8.59 10.73
C LYS A 80 -7.41 8.49 10.19
N GLU A 81 -6.51 7.77 10.88
CA GLU A 81 -5.16 7.55 10.35
C GLU A 81 -5.17 6.72 9.06
N LEU A 82 -6.02 5.69 8.99
CA LEU A 82 -6.20 4.89 7.77
C LEU A 82 -6.91 5.64 6.64
N GLU A 83 -7.81 6.56 6.98
CA GLU A 83 -8.49 7.43 6.04
C GLU A 83 -7.51 8.35 5.33
N ASN A 84 -6.60 8.99 6.09
CA ASN A 84 -5.53 9.80 5.51
C ASN A 84 -4.67 9.00 4.53
N ILE A 85 -4.26 7.77 4.91
CA ILE A 85 -3.52 6.87 4.02
C ILE A 85 -4.36 6.56 2.76
N LYS A 86 -5.62 6.15 2.92
CA LYS A 86 -6.53 5.86 1.80
C LYS A 86 -6.63 7.05 0.83
N ASP A 87 -6.88 8.24 1.34
CA ASP A 87 -7.08 9.44 0.52
C ASP A 87 -5.81 9.85 -0.20
N PHE A 88 -4.67 9.85 0.49
CA PHE A 88 -3.39 10.10 -0.16
C PHE A 88 -3.11 9.11 -1.29
N HIS A 89 -3.30 7.80 -1.05
CA HIS A 89 -3.01 6.81 -2.08
C HIS A 89 -3.96 6.93 -3.27
N ARG A 90 -5.26 7.17 -3.03
CA ARG A 90 -6.26 7.39 -4.09
C ARG A 90 -5.99 8.65 -4.90
N ASP A 91 -5.78 9.78 -4.23
CA ASP A 91 -5.85 11.10 -4.88
C ASP A 91 -4.48 11.56 -5.37
N VAL A 92 -3.41 11.20 -4.65
CA VAL A 92 -2.05 11.66 -4.91
C VAL A 92 -1.22 10.56 -5.55
N MET A 93 -1.11 9.39 -4.89
CA MET A 93 -0.16 8.36 -5.33
C MET A 93 -0.55 7.72 -6.66
N VAL A 94 -1.81 7.32 -6.84
CA VAL A 94 -2.30 6.77 -8.12
C VAL A 94 -2.09 7.77 -9.25
N THR A 95 -2.52 9.02 -9.07
CA THR A 95 -2.36 10.09 -10.07
C THR A 95 -0.90 10.31 -10.43
N ASN A 96 -0.01 10.42 -9.43
CA ASN A 96 1.41 10.62 -9.65
C ASN A 96 2.06 9.47 -10.42
N LEU A 97 1.68 8.22 -10.15
CA LEU A 97 2.27 7.06 -10.83
C LEU A 97 1.68 6.85 -12.23
N GLN A 98 0.40 7.18 -12.45
CA GLN A 98 -0.23 7.14 -13.76
C GLN A 98 0.41 8.17 -14.72
N ALA A 99 0.71 9.38 -14.23
CA ALA A 99 1.40 10.41 -15.00
C ALA A 99 2.83 10.00 -15.42
N ALA A 100 3.46 9.11 -14.65
CA ALA A 100 4.77 8.56 -14.95
C ALA A 100 4.74 7.35 -15.91
N GLN A 101 3.58 6.95 -16.45
CA GLN A 101 3.53 5.97 -17.53
C GLN A 101 3.88 6.64 -18.87
N PRO A 102 4.61 5.95 -19.76
CA PRO A 102 4.88 6.47 -21.09
C PRO A 102 3.58 6.77 -21.84
N SER A 103 3.46 8.00 -22.34
CA SER A 103 2.41 8.34 -23.29
C SER A 103 2.66 7.57 -24.59
N GLN A 104 1.60 7.10 -25.24
CA GLN A 104 1.73 6.38 -26.52
C GLN A 104 2.17 7.28 -27.67
N GLU A 105 2.13 8.61 -27.49
CA GLU A 105 2.25 9.58 -28.57
C GLU A 105 3.62 10.28 -28.63
N ASP A 106 4.25 10.59 -27.49
CA ASP A 106 5.46 11.44 -27.47
C ASP A 106 6.71 10.78 -26.86
N GLY A 107 6.61 9.57 -26.29
CA GLY A 107 7.77 8.85 -25.74
C GLY A 107 8.39 9.47 -24.48
N ASP A 108 8.05 10.71 -24.14
CA ASP A 108 8.36 11.33 -22.85
C ASP A 108 7.51 10.68 -21.76
N TYR A 109 8.19 10.19 -20.73
CA TYR A 109 7.58 9.79 -19.47
C TYR A 109 8.24 10.57 -18.34
N GLU A 110 7.44 10.89 -17.33
CA GLU A 110 7.92 11.58 -16.17
C GLU A 110 8.77 10.65 -15.27
N ASP A 111 9.73 11.26 -14.58
CA ASP A 111 10.66 10.58 -13.68
C ASP A 111 9.94 10.04 -12.43
N ILE A 112 9.86 8.72 -12.29
CA ILE A 112 9.25 8.04 -11.14
C ILE A 112 10.01 8.35 -9.85
N GLY A 113 11.33 8.40 -9.92
CA GLY A 113 12.18 8.74 -8.79
C GLY A 113 11.76 10.06 -8.18
N GLU A 114 11.74 11.13 -8.97
CA GLU A 114 11.30 12.47 -8.56
C GLU A 114 9.87 12.47 -8.01
N ARG A 115 8.94 11.76 -8.65
CA ARG A 115 7.56 11.63 -8.17
C ARG A 115 7.51 11.02 -6.76
N PHE A 116 8.34 10.01 -6.46
CA PHE A 116 8.48 9.47 -5.10
C PHE A 116 9.11 10.48 -4.13
N MET A 117 10.13 11.22 -4.57
CA MET A 117 10.78 12.24 -3.73
C MET A 117 9.79 13.31 -3.28
N ASN A 118 8.95 13.78 -4.20
CA ASN A 118 7.93 14.80 -3.94
C ASN A 118 6.88 14.36 -2.92
N VAL A 119 6.69 13.06 -2.73
CA VAL A 119 5.70 12.52 -1.78
C VAL A 119 6.28 11.85 -0.53
N ALA A 120 7.61 11.77 -0.42
CA ALA A 120 8.28 11.04 0.64
C ALA A 120 7.97 11.59 2.05
N SER A 121 7.86 12.92 2.18
CA SER A 121 7.46 13.57 3.44
C SER A 121 6.06 13.14 3.86
N TYR A 122 5.08 13.21 2.96
CA TYR A 122 3.70 12.78 3.22
C TYR A 122 3.63 11.30 3.61
N LEU A 123 4.35 10.42 2.89
CA LEU A 123 4.44 9.00 3.24
C LEU A 123 4.95 8.81 4.67
N THR A 124 6.00 9.52 5.07
CA THR A 124 6.55 9.46 6.42
C THR A 124 5.53 9.92 7.46
N GLU A 125 4.91 11.07 7.24
CA GLU A 125 3.98 11.71 8.17
C GLU A 125 2.71 10.88 8.42
N MET A 126 2.24 10.11 7.42
CA MET A 126 1.06 9.25 7.59
C MET A 126 1.40 7.86 8.12
N TYR A 127 2.47 7.23 7.62
CA TYR A 127 2.76 5.84 7.94
C TYR A 127 3.37 5.68 9.33
N VAL A 128 4.21 6.61 9.80
CA VAL A 128 4.83 6.49 11.14
C VAL A 128 3.77 6.47 12.26
N PRO A 129 2.78 7.40 12.30
CA PRO A 129 1.71 7.34 13.31
C PRO A 129 0.84 6.09 13.21
N TYR A 130 0.51 5.66 11.99
CA TYR A 130 -0.30 4.46 11.78
C TYR A 130 0.39 3.21 12.32
N LEU A 131 1.66 3.03 11.97
CA LEU A 131 2.43 1.83 12.32
C LEU A 131 2.69 1.71 13.82
N ARG A 132 2.85 2.84 14.52
CA ARG A 132 2.92 2.88 16.00
C ARG A 132 1.65 2.35 16.67
N LYS A 133 0.48 2.63 16.08
CA LYS A 133 -0.82 2.20 16.62
C LYS A 133 -1.27 0.84 16.10
N PHE A 134 -0.61 0.31 15.06
CA PHE A 134 -1.06 -0.90 14.36
C PHE A 134 -1.30 -2.10 15.30
N SER A 135 -0.40 -2.36 16.24
CA SER A 135 -0.55 -3.46 17.22
C SER A 135 -1.77 -3.26 18.10
N GLU A 136 -1.96 -2.06 18.64
CA GLU A 136 -3.10 -1.69 19.48
C GLU A 136 -4.44 -1.79 18.72
N ILE A 137 -4.48 -1.32 17.47
CA ILE A 137 -5.65 -1.38 16.59
C ILE A 137 -6.01 -2.85 16.32
N ARG A 138 -5.03 -3.65 15.91
CA ARG A 138 -5.21 -5.08 15.60
C ARG A 138 -5.73 -5.85 16.80
N ASP A 139 -5.12 -5.65 17.97
CA ASP A 139 -5.50 -6.39 19.18
C ASP A 139 -6.88 -5.94 19.69
N SER A 140 -7.22 -4.66 19.55
CA SER A 140 -8.56 -4.14 19.84
C SER A 140 -9.64 -4.77 18.96
N ILE A 141 -9.39 -4.87 17.65
CA ILE A 141 -10.30 -5.51 16.69
C ILE A 141 -10.49 -6.98 17.01
N LYS A 142 -9.40 -7.70 17.28
CA LYS A 142 -9.44 -9.11 17.68
C LYS A 142 -10.28 -9.33 18.94
N ASN A 143 -10.17 -8.42 19.92
CA ASN A 143 -10.94 -8.49 21.16
C ASN A 143 -12.43 -8.16 20.97
N GLU A 144 -12.79 -7.17 20.14
CA GLU A 144 -14.19 -6.91 19.82
C GLU A 144 -14.82 -8.04 19.03
N ARG A 145 -14.11 -8.61 18.04
CA ARG A 145 -14.62 -9.72 17.22
C ARG A 145 -15.02 -10.95 18.05
N ARG A 146 -14.33 -11.20 19.17
CA ARG A 146 -14.65 -12.31 20.10
C ARG A 146 -15.99 -12.12 20.82
N LYS A 147 -16.53 -10.89 20.86
CA LYS A 147 -17.83 -10.63 21.49
C LYS A 147 -18.93 -10.97 20.49
N SER A 148 -19.82 -11.89 20.87
CA SER A 148 -20.91 -12.43 20.04
C SER A 148 -21.71 -11.34 19.28
N LYS A 149 -21.90 -10.18 19.91
CA LYS A 149 -22.64 -9.04 19.35
C LYS A 149 -22.03 -8.39 18.09
N TYR A 150 -20.75 -8.62 17.77
CA TYR A 150 -20.11 -8.08 16.56
C TYR A 150 -19.75 -9.13 15.52
N GLN A 151 -19.86 -10.41 15.86
CA GLN A 151 -19.43 -11.48 14.97
C GLN A 151 -20.16 -11.43 13.63
N GLN A 152 -21.49 -11.25 13.67
CA GLN A 152 -22.31 -11.13 12.48
C GLN A 152 -21.89 -9.95 11.59
N PHE A 153 -21.59 -8.80 12.19
CA PHE A 153 -21.10 -7.63 11.45
C PHE A 153 -19.80 -7.93 10.70
N PHE A 154 -18.80 -8.51 11.38
CA PHE A 154 -17.52 -8.85 10.75
C PHE A 154 -17.70 -9.90 9.64
N ASP A 155 -18.58 -10.88 9.83
CA ASP A 155 -18.85 -11.90 8.81
C ASP A 155 -19.58 -11.33 7.58
N ASP A 156 -20.51 -10.40 7.77
CA ASP A 156 -21.23 -9.71 6.69
C ASP A 156 -20.29 -8.77 5.92
N ALA A 157 -19.49 -7.97 6.64
CA ALA A 157 -18.49 -7.09 6.03
C ALA A 157 -17.44 -7.91 5.25
N SER A 158 -16.99 -9.04 5.80
CA SER A 158 -16.05 -9.93 5.10
C SER A 158 -16.62 -10.46 3.79
N ARG A 159 -17.91 -10.86 3.77
CA ARG A 159 -18.58 -11.28 2.54
C ARG A 159 -18.61 -10.17 1.48
N GLN A 160 -18.86 -8.92 1.89
CA GLN A 160 -18.85 -7.76 0.99
C GLN A 160 -17.44 -7.43 0.48
N CYS A 161 -16.40 -7.78 1.25
CA CYS A 161 -14.99 -7.62 0.88
C CYS A 161 -14.38 -8.85 0.19
N GLY A 162 -15.20 -9.76 -0.37
CA GLY A 162 -14.70 -10.93 -1.11
C GLY A 162 -14.01 -11.98 -0.22
N GLY A 163 -14.38 -12.04 1.06
CA GLY A 163 -13.84 -12.96 2.06
C GLY A 163 -12.64 -12.43 2.84
N LEU A 164 -12.15 -11.24 2.52
CA LEU A 164 -11.08 -10.59 3.29
C LEU A 164 -11.59 -10.18 4.67
N GLN A 165 -10.82 -10.52 5.69
CA GLN A 165 -11.04 -10.12 7.07
C GLN A 165 -10.53 -8.71 7.29
N ILE A 166 -11.02 -8.05 8.33
CA ILE A 166 -10.57 -6.70 8.69
C ILE A 166 -9.04 -6.67 8.94
N GLU A 167 -8.48 -7.72 9.54
CA GLU A 167 -7.05 -7.85 9.81
C GLU A 167 -6.21 -7.90 8.52
N ASP A 168 -6.76 -8.48 7.44
CA ASP A 168 -6.10 -8.54 6.13
C ASP A 168 -5.93 -7.15 5.52
N PHE A 169 -6.82 -6.20 5.84
CA PHE A 169 -6.72 -4.81 5.39
C PHE A 169 -5.76 -3.99 6.24
N LEU A 170 -5.78 -4.18 7.57
CA LEU A 170 -4.90 -3.43 8.47
C LEU A 170 -3.42 -3.72 8.20
N ILE A 171 -3.07 -4.94 7.77
CA ILE A 171 -1.67 -5.25 7.47
C ILE A 171 -1.20 -4.64 6.13
N MET A 172 -2.11 -4.24 5.24
CA MET A 172 -1.72 -3.79 3.89
C MET A 172 -0.82 -2.55 3.88
N PRO A 173 -1.07 -1.48 4.69
CA PRO A 173 -0.13 -0.37 4.77
C PRO A 173 1.25 -0.79 5.29
N VAL A 174 1.30 -1.69 6.27
CA VAL A 174 2.57 -2.26 6.78
C VAL A 174 3.37 -2.92 5.65
N GLN A 175 2.68 -3.57 4.72
CA GLN A 175 3.28 -4.27 3.58
C GLN A 175 3.57 -3.35 2.38
N ARG A 176 2.91 -2.19 2.25
CA ARG A 176 3.04 -1.33 1.07
C ARG A 176 4.41 -0.67 0.99
N ILE A 177 4.96 -0.17 2.11
CA ILE A 177 6.28 0.49 2.11
C ILE A 177 7.40 -0.49 1.71
N PRO A 178 7.48 -1.73 2.25
CA PRO A 178 8.40 -2.74 1.75
C PRO A 178 8.20 -3.06 0.26
N ARG A 179 6.96 -3.02 -0.25
CA ARG A 179 6.70 -3.25 -1.67
C ARG A 179 7.31 -2.16 -2.55
N TYR A 180 7.25 -0.90 -2.15
CA TYR A 180 7.94 0.18 -2.86
C TYR A 180 9.45 -0.01 -2.90
N LYS A 181 10.07 -0.41 -1.78
CA LYS A 181 11.51 -0.74 -1.75
C LYS A 181 11.86 -1.75 -2.84
N MET A 182 11.12 -2.86 -2.93
CA MET A 182 11.38 -3.89 -3.92
C MET A 182 11.21 -3.39 -5.36
N LEU A 183 10.09 -2.71 -5.64
CA LEU A 183 9.79 -2.22 -6.99
C LEU A 183 10.80 -1.15 -7.45
N LEU A 184 11.19 -0.24 -6.57
CA LEU A 184 12.24 0.75 -6.87
C LEU A 184 13.59 0.07 -7.08
N SER A 185 13.94 -0.92 -6.27
CA SER A 185 15.19 -1.69 -6.46
C SER A 185 15.20 -2.44 -7.79
N GLU A 186 14.06 -3.04 -8.20
CA GLU A 186 13.92 -3.68 -9.51
C GLU A 186 13.99 -2.65 -10.66
N LEU A 187 13.38 -1.46 -10.50
CA LEU A 187 13.54 -0.38 -11.49
C LEU A 187 15.00 0.03 -11.63
N ILE A 188 15.69 0.32 -10.53
CA ILE A 188 17.13 0.68 -10.55
C ILE A 188 17.96 -0.40 -11.24
N LYS A 189 17.63 -1.67 -11.04
CA LYS A 189 18.33 -2.81 -11.64
C LYS A 189 18.20 -2.85 -13.17
N TYR A 190 17.05 -2.45 -13.72
CA TYR A 190 16.79 -2.46 -15.16
C TYR A 190 16.97 -1.10 -15.85
N THR A 191 17.16 -0.02 -15.09
CA THR A 191 17.52 1.30 -15.62
C THR A 191 19.04 1.36 -15.90
N PRO A 192 19.48 1.73 -17.12
CA PRO A 192 20.89 1.92 -17.45
C PRO A 192 21.59 2.94 -16.53
N ASP A 193 22.90 2.82 -16.34
CA ASP A 193 23.65 3.69 -15.42
C ASP A 193 23.82 5.13 -15.96
N ASP A 194 23.74 5.31 -17.28
CA ASP A 194 23.78 6.60 -17.98
C ASP A 194 22.38 7.23 -18.15
N HIS A 195 21.33 6.54 -17.69
CA HIS A 195 19.96 7.03 -17.79
C HIS A 195 19.69 8.15 -16.76
N GLU A 196 19.01 9.22 -17.18
CA GLU A 196 18.75 10.40 -16.34
C GLU A 196 18.00 10.06 -15.03
N GLU A 197 16.97 9.20 -15.13
CA GLU A 197 16.17 8.70 -14.00
C GLU A 197 16.94 7.81 -12.99
N LYS A 198 18.16 7.36 -13.31
CA LYS A 198 18.88 6.39 -12.46
C LYS A 198 19.14 6.94 -11.06
N LYS A 199 19.58 8.20 -10.99
CA LYS A 199 19.95 8.87 -9.74
C LYS A 199 18.73 9.15 -8.86
N SER A 200 17.67 9.70 -9.44
CA SER A 200 16.42 10.00 -8.73
C SER A 200 15.76 8.72 -8.19
N LEU A 201 15.81 7.60 -8.93
CA LEU A 201 15.35 6.30 -8.44
C LEU A 201 16.15 5.81 -7.22
N GLN A 202 17.47 5.97 -7.23
CA GLN A 202 18.33 5.61 -6.10
C GLN A 202 18.00 6.46 -4.87
N GLU A 203 17.86 7.78 -5.03
CA GLU A 203 17.48 8.70 -3.95
C GLU A 203 16.08 8.38 -3.38
N ALA A 204 15.11 8.09 -4.25
CA ALA A 204 13.78 7.63 -3.85
C ALA A 204 13.84 6.31 -3.06
N HIS A 205 14.64 5.34 -3.52
CA HIS A 205 14.84 4.07 -2.82
C HIS A 205 15.46 4.27 -1.43
N GLU A 206 16.45 5.15 -1.29
CA GLU A 206 17.04 5.51 0.01
C GLU A 206 16.01 6.16 0.96
N MET A 207 15.12 7.01 0.45
CA MET A 207 14.05 7.59 1.27
C MET A 207 13.07 6.53 1.77
N ILE A 208 12.67 5.57 0.92
CA ILE A 208 11.83 4.46 1.36
C ILE A 208 12.54 3.62 2.44
N LEU A 209 13.84 3.38 2.30
CA LEU A 209 14.63 2.69 3.34
C LEU A 209 14.65 3.47 4.67
N LYS A 210 14.79 4.80 4.61
CA LYS A 210 14.72 5.66 5.81
C LYS A 210 13.36 5.56 6.49
N ILE A 211 12.25 5.56 5.74
CA ILE A 211 10.90 5.36 6.29
C ILE A 211 10.81 4.01 7.01
N LEU A 212 11.30 2.93 6.40
CA LEU A 212 11.31 1.59 7.02
C LEU A 212 12.16 1.57 8.30
N ALA A 213 13.30 2.24 8.32
CA ALA A 213 14.17 2.34 9.49
C ALA A 213 13.54 3.18 10.62
N ASP A 214 12.90 4.29 10.27
CA ASP A 214 12.18 5.16 11.22
C ASP A 214 11.00 4.42 11.86
N VAL A 215 10.29 3.60 11.08
CA VAL A 215 9.24 2.72 11.59
C VAL A 215 9.83 1.71 12.58
N ASN A 216 10.89 1.01 12.22
CA ASN A 216 11.49 -0.03 13.08
C ASN A 216 12.10 0.55 14.36
N SER A 217 12.74 1.72 14.28
CA SER A 217 13.38 2.36 15.44
C SER A 217 12.38 2.99 16.42
N ARG A 218 11.19 3.40 15.94
CA ARG A 218 10.14 4.05 16.74
C ARG A 218 8.98 3.13 17.12
N ALA A 219 9.06 1.84 16.77
CA ALA A 219 8.11 0.78 17.13
C ALA A 219 8.61 -0.12 18.29
N ASN A 220 9.85 0.09 18.75
CA ASN A 220 10.39 -0.40 20.03
C ASN A 220 10.30 0.70 21.10
#